data_AF-A0A1I9XW55-F1
#
_entry.id   AF-A0A1I9XW55-F1
#
_cell.length_a   1.000
_cell.length_b   1.000
_cell.length_c   1.000
_cell.angle_alpha   90.00
_cell.angle_beta   90.00
_cell.angle_gamma   90.00
#
_symmetry.space_group_name_H-M   'P 1'
#
loop_
_entity.id
_entity.type
_entity.pdbx_description
1 polymer ?
#
loop_
_entity_poly.entity_id
_entity_poly.type
_entity_poly.pdbx_seq_one_letter_code
_entity_poly.pdbx_strand_id
1 'polypeptide(L)' 'MPVNVAGVRPGDYIVPLQDGTGMGGTAADAAGMSLAQHQAAVGRAIAIEADGHACIVVQAV' A
#
# COMPACT_ATOMS: atom_id res chain seq x y z
N MET A 1 -6.52 7.97 -13.25
CA MET A 1 -7.26 7.80 -11.98
C MET A 1 -6.29 7.21 -10.97
N PRO A 2 -6.22 7.71 -9.73
CA PRO A 2 -5.42 7.05 -8.70
C PRO A 2 -5.92 5.61 -8.48
N VAL A 3 -5.02 4.70 -8.09
CA VAL A 3 -5.38 3.33 -7.71
C VAL A 3 -6.01 3.39 -6.33
N ASN A 4 -7.24 2.91 -6.21
CA ASN A 4 -7.94 2.85 -4.93
C ASN A 4 -7.47 1.60 -4.17
N VAL A 5 -6.93 1.81 -2.96
CA VAL A 5 -6.55 0.72 -2.06
C VAL A 5 -7.51 0.75 -0.87
N ALA A 6 -8.32 -0.29 -0.74
CA ALA A 6 -9.34 -0.33 0.31
C ALA A 6 -8.73 -0.52 1.70
N GLY A 7 -9.21 0.26 2.67
CA GLY A 7 -8.90 0.04 4.08
C GLY A 7 -7.50 0.45 4.54
N VAL A 8 -6.73 1.20 3.74
CA VAL A 8 -5.40 1.71 4.12
C VAL A 8 -5.49 2.51 5.41
N ARG A 9 -4.55 2.24 6.32
CA ARG A 9 -4.33 2.99 7.55
C ARG A 9 -2.87 3.46 7.63
N PRO A 10 -2.59 4.53 8.38
CA PRO A 10 -1.22 4.87 8.73
C PRO A 10 -0.51 3.67 9.37
N GLY A 11 0.66 3.33 8.83
CA GLY A 11 1.44 2.17 9.24
C GLY A 11 1.40 1.00 8.26
N ASP A 12 0.37 0.90 7.41
CA ASP A 12 0.23 -0.17 6.43
C ASP A 12 1.24 -0.03 5.28
N TYR A 13 1.66 -1.17 4.75
CA TYR A 13 2.41 -1.23 3.50
C TYR A 13 1.46 -1.32 2.31
N ILE A 14 1.77 -0.58 1.24
CA ILE A 14 1.03 -0.65 -0.01
C ILE A 14 1.71 -1.67 -0.92
N VAL A 15 1.00 -2.77 -1.20
CA VAL A 15 1.53 -3.89 -1.98
C VAL A 15 0.75 -4.00 -3.28
N PRO A 16 1.42 -4.08 -4.45
CA PRO A 16 0.76 -4.36 -5.71
C PRO A 16 0.07 -5.72 -5.67
N LEU A 17 -1.15 -5.79 -6.19
CA LEU A 17 -1.91 -7.02 -6.28
C LEU A 17 -2.40 -7.18 -7.71
N GLN A 18 -2.24 -8.38 -8.29
CA GLN A 18 -2.89 -8.68 -9.56
C GLN A 18 -4.38 -8.86 -9.31
N ASP A 19 -5.20 -8.09 -10.03
CA ASP A 19 -6.67 -8.14 -9.95
C ASP A 19 -7.23 -8.55 -11.32
N GLY A 20 -7.45 -9.86 -11.47
CA GLY A 20 -7.81 -10.46 -12.76
C GLY A 20 -6.72 -10.25 -13.81
N THR A 21 -7.06 -9.51 -14.88
CA THR A 21 -6.12 -9.11 -15.95
C THR A 21 -5.47 -7.74 -15.70
N GLY A 22 -5.83 -7.06 -14.60
CA GLY A 22 -5.34 -5.74 -14.23
C GLY A 22 -4.41 -5.75 -13.01
N MET A 23 -4.03 -4.53 -12.61
CA MET A 23 -3.24 -4.27 -11.41
C MET A 23 -4.06 -3.43 -10.43
N GLY A 24 -4.07 -3.87 -9.17
CA GLY A 24 -4.62 -3.16 -8.03
C GLY A 24 -3.58 -3.00 -6.93
N GLY A 25 -4.02 -2.55 -5.76
CA GLY A 25 -3.20 -2.48 -4.57
C GLY A 25 -3.97 -3.03 -3.36
N THR A 26 -3.23 -3.55 -2.39
CA THR A 26 -3.76 -3.97 -1.09
C THR A 26 -2.94 -3.34 0.03
N ALA A 27 -3.61 -3.10 1.16
CA ALA A 27 -2.97 -2.69 2.40
C ALA A 27 -2.54 -3.94 3.18
N ALA A 28 -1.29 -3.98 3.61
CA ALA A 28 -0.76 -5.05 4.45
C ALA A 28 -0.26 -4.49 5.79
N ASP A 29 -0.81 -5.00 6.88
CA ASP A 29 -0.32 -4.72 8.23
C ASP A 29 1.09 -5.31 8.41
N ALA A 30 2.00 -4.50 8.94
CA ALA A 30 3.38 -4.86 9.18
C ALA A 30 3.54 -6.12 10.05
N ALA A 31 2.62 -6.37 10.99
CA ALA A 31 2.69 -7.51 11.90
C ALA A 31 2.34 -8.85 11.22
N GLY A 32 1.50 -8.83 10.18
CA GLY A 32 1.03 -10.02 9.45
C GLY A 32 1.64 -10.20 8.06
N MET A 33 2.56 -9.31 7.66
CA MET A 33 3.09 -9.25 6.31
C MET A 33 4.11 -10.37 6.05
N SER A 34 4.00 -11.04 4.90
CA SER A 34 5.03 -11.97 4.43
C SER A 34 6.27 -11.22 3.89
N LEU A 35 7.43 -11.89 3.90
CA LEU A 35 8.66 -11.32 3.33
C LEU A 35 8.50 -10.94 1.85
N ALA A 36 7.80 -11.77 1.06
CA ALA A 36 7.56 -11.50 -0.36
C ALA A 36 6.73 -10.23 -0.56
N GLN A 37 5.68 -10.03 0.26
CA GLN A 37 4.92 -8.78 0.23
C GLN A 37 5.80 -7.59 0.63
N HIS A 38 6.64 -7.73 1.66
CA HIS A 38 7.52 -6.65 2.11
C HIS A 38 8.48 -6.22 1.01
N GLN A 39 9.05 -7.17 0.27
CA GLN A 39 9.94 -6.89 -0.87
C GLN A 39 9.21 -6.27 -2.07
N ALA A 40 7.93 -6.62 -2.27
CA ALA A 40 7.11 -6.07 -3.35
C ALA A 40 6.44 -4.73 -3.00
N ALA A 41 6.46 -4.31 -1.73
CA ALA A 41 5.78 -3.12 -1.28
C ALA A 41 6.37 -1.85 -1.93
N VAL A 42 5.48 -0.97 -2.37
CA VAL A 42 5.87 0.30 -3.02
C VAL A 42 6.23 1.35 -1.97
N GLY A 43 5.65 1.27 -0.78
CA GLY A 43 5.90 2.20 0.30
C GLY A 43 5.03 1.91 1.52
N ARG A 44 5.15 2.78 2.53
CA ARG A 44 4.38 2.69 3.77
C ARG A 44 3.51 3.93 3.92
N ALA A 45 2.21 3.74 4.17
CA ALA A 45 1.30 4.84 4.45
C ALA A 45 1.66 5.50 5.78
N ILE A 46 1.78 6.82 5.79
CA ILE A 46 2.09 7.61 7.00
C ILE A 46 0.91 8.50 7.42
N ALA A 47 0.01 8.81 6.51
CA ALA A 47 -1.21 9.56 6.78
C ALA A 47 -2.30 9.24 5.73
N ILE A 48 -3.54 9.48 6.13
CA ILE A 48 -4.68 9.57 5.21
C ILE A 48 -5.19 11.01 5.30
N GLU A 49 -5.24 11.70 4.18
CA GLU A 49 -5.67 13.09 4.10
C GLU A 49 -7.20 13.20 4.18
N ALA A 50 -7.69 14.42 4.44
CA ALA A 50 -9.13 14.67 4.60
C ALA A 50 -9.95 14.39 3.33
N ASP A 51 -9.31 14.38 2.17
CA ASP A 51 -9.92 14.05 0.88
C ASP A 51 -9.84 12.56 0.52
N GLY A 52 -9.27 11.74 1.40
CA GLY A 52 -9.15 10.29 1.25
C GLY A 52 -7.87 9.81 0.57
N HIS A 53 -6.94 10.70 0.19
CA HIS A 53 -5.65 10.28 -0.38
C HIS A 53 -4.69 9.78 0.71
N ALA A 54 -3.95 8.72 0.39
CA ALA A 54 -2.89 8.22 1.25
C ALA A 54 -1.55 8.91 0.94
N CYS A 55 -0.92 9.47 1.96
CA CYS A 55 0.48 9.90 1.91
C CYS A 55 1.36 8.68 2.20
N ILE A 56 2.22 8.31 1.24
CA ILE A 56 3.14 7.18 1.36
C ILE A 56 4.60 7.66 1.42
N VAL A 57 5.41 7.02 2.25
CA VAL A 57 6.87 7.17 2.24
C VAL A 57 7.50 6.00 1.49
N VAL A 58 8.51 6.31 0.68
CA VAL A 58 9.28 5.34 -0.11
C VAL A 58 10.75 5.52 0.23
N GLN A 59 11.48 4.41 0.38
CA GLN A 59 12.93 4.43 0.55
C GLN A 59 13.59 4.58 -0.83
N ALA A 60 14.35 5.67 -1.03
CA ALA A 60 15.23 5.79 -2.19
C ALA A 60 16.47 4.89 -2.00
N VAL A 61 16.91 4.24 -3.09
CA VAL A 61 18.08 3.36 -3.16
C VAL A 61 19.01 3.77 -4.29
#